data_AF-A0A402BAY0-F1
#
_entry.id   AF-A0A402BAY0-F1
#
_cell.length_a   1.000
_cell.length_b   1.000
_cell.length_c   1.000
_cell.angle_alpha   90.00
_cell.angle_beta   90.00
_cell.angle_gamma   90.00
#
_symmetry.space_group_name_H-M   'P 1'
#
loop_
_entity.id
_entity.type
_entity.pdbx_description
1 polymer ?
#
loop_
_entity_poly.entity_id
_entity_poly.type
_entity_poly.pdbx_seq_one_letter_code
_entity_poly.pdbx_strand_id
1 'polypeptide(L)'
;MRQPVLPKVILLSLLLYRGLLRLGPPAFRRDYAAAALNDFRQCCRAAYQQQGAAGVLLLWPALIGETVPGLLAEYLGGPYPMLPTLRRSLIAVFWSGLLFLLAAIALGRIADPSAPFNAVGNAHAEVAISHAIMESGILLTLFVIVVGGLPIMFIAVKQAVPDGLRGVLKLFLLQPKQAFSLLGIAFLCAAGFLCFLLVTQTLFSPPPCTSTNGCVFAQSPLMLALSLAMICGLLTSIFFVILAIMTSLSLAVLRSEFKRSMLRFALIPIGLLVLTITTSTAATAIWLLRLWLDAPQFVASSSGFGNGQIIWVISILITMALSAVVSAAAFSNGLRASRRVA
;
A
#
# COMPACT_ATOMS: atom_id res chain seq x y z
N MET A 1 26.41 -37.11 -13.75
CA MET A 1 25.53 -36.65 -12.64
C MET A 1 24.29 -36.02 -13.25
N ARG A 2 23.09 -36.60 -13.08
CA ARG A 2 21.84 -35.99 -13.57
C ARG A 2 21.52 -34.78 -12.68
N GLN A 3 21.39 -33.59 -13.26
CA GLN A 3 20.91 -32.44 -12.50
C GLN A 3 19.50 -32.76 -11.96
N PRO A 4 19.25 -32.58 -10.66
CA PRO A 4 17.92 -32.81 -10.11
C PRO A 4 16.93 -31.90 -10.83
N VAL A 5 15.84 -32.48 -11.34
CA VAL A 5 14.78 -31.73 -12.02
C VAL A 5 14.17 -30.77 -11.01
N LEU A 6 14.29 -29.45 -11.25
CA LEU A 6 13.70 -28.46 -10.36
C LEU A 6 12.17 -28.54 -10.43
N PRO A 7 11.46 -28.47 -9.29
CA PRO A 7 10.00 -28.34 -9.26
C PRO A 7 9.53 -27.13 -10.09
N LYS A 8 8.43 -27.31 -10.85
CA LYS A 8 7.86 -26.27 -11.74
C LYS A 8 7.57 -24.95 -11.00
N VAL A 9 7.14 -25.03 -9.74
CA VAL A 9 6.84 -23.85 -8.89
C VAL A 9 8.09 -23.00 -8.61
N ILE A 10 9.25 -23.64 -8.41
CA ILE A 10 10.52 -22.92 -8.22
C ILE A 10 10.95 -22.27 -9.54
N LEU A 11 10.80 -22.97 -10.67
CA LEU A 11 11.13 -22.41 -11.98
C LEU A 11 10.28 -21.17 -12.29
N LEU A 12 8.97 -21.25 -12.06
CA LEU A 12 8.04 -20.13 -12.22
C LEU A 12 8.44 -18.95 -11.31
N SER A 13 8.77 -19.24 -10.05
CA SER A 13 9.19 -18.20 -9.11
C SER A 13 10.49 -17.52 -9.54
N LEU A 14 11.47 -18.28 -10.05
CA LEU A 14 12.71 -17.72 -10.59
C LEU A 14 12.46 -16.87 -11.85
N LEU A 15 11.53 -17.25 -12.72
CA LEU A 15 11.16 -16.46 -13.90
C LEU A 15 10.52 -15.14 -13.49
N LEU A 16 9.56 -15.17 -12.57
CA LEU A 16 8.92 -13.97 -12.04
C LEU A 16 9.94 -13.05 -11.35
N TYR A 17 10.84 -13.61 -10.52
CA TYR A 17 11.85 -12.81 -9.82
C TYR A 17 12.88 -12.22 -10.79
N ARG A 18 13.25 -12.94 -11.85
CA ARG A 18 14.08 -12.40 -12.92
C ARG A 18 13.37 -11.27 -13.68
N GLY A 19 12.06 -11.38 -13.88
CA GLY A 19 11.21 -10.31 -14.40
C GLY A 19 11.24 -9.07 -13.50
N LEU A 20 11.09 -9.27 -12.18
CA LEU A 20 11.18 -8.20 -11.18
C LEU A 20 12.56 -7.52 -11.20
N LEU A 21 13.64 -8.28 -11.23
CA LEU A 21 15.01 -7.74 -11.32
C LEU A 21 15.24 -6.96 -12.62
N ARG A 22 14.53 -7.27 -13.72
CA ARG A 22 14.62 -6.47 -14.95
C ARG A 22 14.03 -5.07 -14.79
N LEU A 23 13.11 -4.85 -13.85
CA LEU A 23 12.60 -3.52 -13.53
C LEU A 23 13.62 -2.68 -12.75
N GLY A 24 14.64 -3.31 -12.16
CA GLY A 24 15.68 -2.62 -11.42
C GLY A 24 16.67 -1.84 -12.29
N PRO A 25 17.37 -0.84 -11.70
CA PRO A 25 18.32 -0.01 -12.43
C PRO A 25 19.46 -0.84 -13.02
N PRO A 26 19.99 -0.45 -14.19
CA PRO A 26 20.97 -1.25 -14.92
C PRO A 26 22.27 -1.49 -14.16
N ALA A 27 22.68 -0.58 -13.27
CA ALA A 27 23.86 -0.75 -12.42
C ALA A 27 23.65 -1.90 -11.43
N PHE A 28 22.57 -1.85 -10.64
CA PHE A 28 22.20 -2.93 -9.71
C PHE A 28 22.12 -4.30 -10.39
N ARG A 29 21.55 -4.34 -11.61
CA ARG A 29 21.44 -5.60 -12.37
C ARG A 29 22.79 -6.18 -12.78
N ARG A 30 23.80 -5.36 -13.06
CA ARG A 30 25.14 -5.85 -13.42
C ARG A 30 25.83 -6.47 -12.21
N ASP A 31 25.74 -5.80 -11.07
CA ASP A 31 26.57 -6.15 -9.91
C ASP A 31 25.92 -7.19 -9.00
N TYR A 32 24.60 -7.15 -8.84
CA TYR A 32 23.90 -7.92 -7.81
C TYR A 32 22.90 -8.95 -8.34
N ALA A 33 22.47 -8.89 -9.60
CA ALA A 33 21.39 -9.76 -10.08
C ALA A 33 21.73 -11.25 -9.99
N ALA A 34 22.96 -11.65 -10.29
CA ALA A 34 23.37 -13.04 -10.24
C ALA A 34 23.39 -13.58 -8.80
N ALA A 35 23.95 -12.82 -7.86
CA ALA A 35 23.98 -13.17 -6.44
C ALA A 35 22.55 -13.23 -5.87
N ALA A 36 21.74 -12.19 -6.09
CA ALA A 36 20.36 -12.14 -5.62
C ALA A 36 19.51 -13.30 -6.16
N LEU A 37 19.68 -13.68 -7.44
CA LEU A 37 18.96 -14.81 -8.03
C LEU A 37 19.38 -16.15 -7.39
N ASN A 38 20.66 -16.30 -7.04
CA ASN A 38 21.18 -17.51 -6.38
C ASN A 38 20.67 -17.62 -4.94
N ASP A 39 20.70 -16.53 -4.18
CA ASP A 39 20.16 -16.48 -2.82
C ASP A 39 18.66 -16.79 -2.83
N PHE A 40 17.90 -16.15 -3.73
CA PHE A 40 16.47 -16.42 -3.87
C PHE A 40 16.17 -17.87 -4.28
N ARG A 41 17.00 -18.46 -5.17
CA ARG A 41 16.91 -19.89 -5.51
C ARG A 41 17.12 -20.77 -4.28
N GLN A 42 18.07 -20.42 -3.42
CA GLN A 42 18.35 -21.18 -2.20
C GLN A 42 17.21 -21.06 -1.19
N CYS A 43 16.65 -19.86 -0.99
CA CYS A 43 15.44 -19.65 -0.18
C CYS A 43 14.24 -20.45 -0.71
N CYS A 44 14.00 -20.44 -2.02
CA CYS A 44 12.94 -21.24 -2.64
C CYS A 44 13.11 -22.74 -2.37
N ARG A 45 14.34 -23.27 -2.47
CA ARG A 45 14.63 -24.69 -2.19
C ARG A 45 14.37 -25.03 -0.72
N ALA A 46 14.83 -24.18 0.19
CA ALA A 46 14.63 -24.38 1.62
C ALA A 46 13.13 -24.35 2.00
N ALA A 47 12.39 -23.36 1.51
CA ALA A 47 10.95 -23.26 1.76
C ALA A 47 10.17 -24.42 1.13
N TYR A 48 10.58 -24.88 -0.06
CA TYR A 48 9.99 -26.06 -0.70
C TYR A 48 10.23 -27.35 0.08
N GLN A 49 11.42 -27.51 0.66
CA GLN A 49 11.71 -28.68 1.50
C GLN A 49 10.90 -28.68 2.80
N GLN A 50 10.57 -27.51 3.35
CA GLN A 50 9.82 -27.40 4.60
C GLN A 50 8.30 -27.49 4.41
N GLN A 51 7.74 -26.85 3.40
CA GLN A 51 6.29 -26.68 3.22
C GLN A 51 5.81 -26.91 1.77
N GLY A 52 6.64 -27.52 0.92
CA GLY A 52 6.32 -27.79 -0.47
C GLY A 52 6.06 -26.51 -1.28
N ALA A 53 5.11 -26.58 -2.22
CA ALA A 53 4.75 -25.45 -3.08
C ALA A 53 4.20 -24.24 -2.30
N ALA A 54 3.44 -24.48 -1.22
CA ALA A 54 2.85 -23.43 -0.40
C ALA A 54 3.93 -22.56 0.28
N GLY A 55 5.01 -23.19 0.78
CA GLY A 55 6.15 -22.47 1.35
C GLY A 55 6.80 -21.50 0.37
N VAL A 56 6.95 -21.91 -0.90
CA VAL A 56 7.49 -21.03 -1.95
C VAL A 56 6.56 -19.86 -2.25
N LEU A 57 5.24 -20.09 -2.28
CA LEU A 57 4.25 -19.02 -2.49
C LEU A 57 4.21 -18.03 -1.33
N LEU A 58 4.35 -18.49 -0.09
CA LEU A 58 4.40 -17.64 1.11
C LEU A 58 5.63 -16.72 1.17
N LEU A 59 6.70 -17.02 0.43
CA LEU A 59 7.88 -16.14 0.34
C LEU A 59 7.60 -14.86 -0.44
N TRP A 60 6.66 -14.89 -1.41
CA TRP A 60 6.45 -13.80 -2.35
C TRP A 60 6.01 -12.48 -1.71
N PRO A 61 5.03 -12.44 -0.79
CA PRO A 61 4.62 -11.19 -0.16
C PRO A 61 5.75 -10.48 0.58
N ALA A 62 6.56 -11.24 1.34
CA ALA A 62 7.72 -10.70 2.05
C ALA A 62 8.79 -10.20 1.06
N LEU A 63 9.09 -11.00 0.03
CA LEU A 63 10.05 -10.63 -1.01
C LEU A 63 9.63 -9.37 -1.76
N ILE A 64 8.37 -9.25 -2.19
CA ILE A 64 7.83 -8.07 -2.87
C ILE A 64 7.89 -6.86 -1.93
N GLY A 65 7.47 -7.04 -0.68
CA GLY A 65 7.50 -5.99 0.35
C GLY A 65 8.89 -5.45 0.65
N GLU A 66 9.95 -6.26 0.47
CA GLU A 66 11.33 -5.80 0.62
C GLU A 66 11.92 -5.25 -0.69
N THR A 67 11.71 -5.98 -1.80
CA THR A 67 12.41 -5.72 -3.05
C THR A 67 11.84 -4.51 -3.77
N VAL A 68 10.52 -4.32 -3.78
CA VAL A 68 9.90 -3.18 -4.48
C VAL A 68 10.28 -1.85 -3.84
N PRO A 69 10.15 -1.65 -2.51
CA PRO A 69 10.62 -0.42 -1.88
C PRO A 69 12.13 -0.24 -1.97
N GLY A 70 12.91 -1.34 -1.92
CA GLY A 70 14.36 -1.30 -2.10
C GLY A 70 14.78 -0.80 -3.48
N LEU A 71 14.18 -1.36 -4.54
CA LEU A 71 14.38 -0.93 -5.93
C LEU A 71 13.93 0.50 -6.15
N LEU A 72 12.76 0.87 -5.61
CA LEU A 72 12.24 2.23 -5.70
C LEU A 72 13.18 3.23 -5.00
N ALA A 73 13.65 2.88 -3.80
CA ALA A 73 14.60 3.71 -3.06
C ALA A 73 15.92 3.91 -3.81
N GLU A 74 16.41 2.91 -4.52
CA GLU A 74 17.64 3.00 -5.33
C GLU A 74 17.42 3.77 -6.64
N TYR A 75 16.22 3.68 -7.22
CA TYR A 75 15.81 4.55 -8.33
C TYR A 75 15.70 6.02 -7.90
N LEU A 76 15.37 6.25 -6.63
CA LEU A 76 15.17 7.58 -6.04
C LEU A 76 16.42 8.16 -5.37
N GLY A 77 17.40 7.34 -4.95
CA GLY A 77 18.58 7.74 -4.18
C GLY A 77 19.83 6.98 -4.61
N GLY A 78 20.87 7.72 -5.01
CA GLY A 78 22.11 7.22 -5.61
C GLY A 78 23.00 6.30 -4.73
N PRO A 79 24.25 6.04 -5.15
CA PRO A 79 25.05 4.87 -4.77
C PRO A 79 25.65 4.97 -3.35
N TYR A 80 24.86 4.70 -2.30
CA TYR A 80 25.34 4.72 -0.91
C TYR A 80 25.20 3.37 -0.18
N PRO A 81 26.23 2.93 0.59
CA PRO A 81 26.29 1.59 1.19
C PRO A 81 25.58 1.47 2.56
N MET A 82 24.87 0.34 2.72
CA MET A 82 24.51 -0.45 3.92
C MET A 82 24.05 0.15 5.29
N LEU A 83 23.82 1.46 5.43
CA LEU A 83 22.86 2.02 6.42
C LEU A 83 21.36 2.08 5.99
N PRO A 84 20.88 1.53 4.84
CA PRO A 84 19.56 1.80 4.31
C PRO A 84 18.45 0.91 4.87
N THR A 85 18.74 -0.24 5.51
CA THR A 85 17.67 -1.21 5.85
C THR A 85 16.66 -0.66 6.86
N LEU A 86 17.14 0.03 7.90
CA LEU A 86 16.28 0.70 8.89
C LEU A 86 15.48 1.82 8.22
N ARG A 87 16.12 2.70 7.45
CA ARG A 87 15.44 3.81 6.76
C ARG A 87 14.40 3.30 5.75
N ARG A 88 14.72 2.25 4.98
CA ARG A 88 13.81 1.59 4.04
C ARG A 88 12.61 0.98 4.79
N SER A 89 12.83 0.37 5.96
CA SER A 89 11.72 -0.15 6.77
C SER A 89 10.82 0.97 7.31
N LEU A 90 11.39 2.11 7.75
CA LEU A 90 10.61 3.28 8.18
C LEU A 90 9.68 3.77 7.06
N ILE A 91 10.26 3.93 5.87
CA ILE A 91 9.55 4.40 4.68
C ILE A 91 8.47 3.38 4.29
N ALA A 92 8.80 2.10 4.19
CA ALA A 92 7.82 1.07 3.83
C ALA A 92 6.64 1.00 4.81
N VAL A 93 6.88 1.08 6.12
CA VAL A 93 5.80 1.13 7.13
C VAL A 93 4.97 2.41 6.95
N PHE A 94 5.60 3.57 6.74
CA PHE A 94 4.89 4.83 6.53
C PHE A 94 3.96 4.78 5.30
N TRP A 95 4.48 4.28 4.16
CA TRP A 95 3.70 4.09 2.93
C TRP A 95 2.54 3.12 3.12
N SER A 96 2.79 2.01 3.84
CA SER A 96 1.75 1.06 4.21
C SER A 96 0.69 1.71 5.10
N GLY A 97 1.07 2.43 6.15
CA GLY A 97 0.13 3.12 7.04
C GLY A 97 -0.77 4.11 6.30
N LEU A 98 -0.22 4.86 5.34
CA LEU A 98 -1.02 5.74 4.50
C LEU A 98 -1.97 4.98 3.57
N LEU A 99 -1.50 3.90 2.93
CA LEU A 99 -2.32 3.07 2.07
C LEU A 99 -3.50 2.44 2.85
N PHE A 100 -3.23 1.99 4.08
CA PHE A 100 -4.26 1.52 5.00
C PHE A 100 -5.26 2.64 5.34
N LEU A 101 -4.78 3.84 5.66
CA LEU A 101 -5.64 4.98 5.98
C LEU A 101 -6.57 5.33 4.81
N LEU A 102 -6.05 5.37 3.59
CA LEU A 102 -6.85 5.61 2.38
C LEU A 102 -7.92 4.53 2.17
N ALA A 103 -7.55 3.26 2.34
CA ALA A 103 -8.47 2.14 2.22
C ALA A 103 -9.56 2.17 3.30
N ALA A 104 -9.20 2.45 4.55
CA ALA A 104 -10.13 2.52 5.66
C ALA A 104 -11.09 3.73 5.55
N ILE A 105 -10.61 4.90 5.09
CA ILE A 105 -11.48 6.05 4.79
C ILE A 105 -12.45 5.71 3.64
N ALA A 106 -11.97 5.04 2.59
CA ALA A 106 -12.83 4.60 1.50
C ALA A 106 -13.93 3.64 1.99
N LEU A 107 -13.59 2.73 2.91
CA LEU A 107 -14.59 1.86 3.53
C LEU A 107 -15.60 2.63 4.38
N GLY A 108 -15.14 3.60 5.17
CA GLY A 108 -16.02 4.46 5.96
C GLY A 108 -16.99 5.26 5.09
N ARG A 109 -16.58 5.66 3.88
CA ARG A 109 -17.46 6.31 2.89
C ARG A 109 -18.49 5.37 2.30
N ILE A 110 -18.20 4.07 2.17
CA ILE A 110 -19.18 3.06 1.74
C ILE A 110 -20.19 2.80 2.87
N ALA A 111 -19.77 2.89 4.13
CA ALA A 111 -20.63 2.73 5.29
C ALA A 111 -21.53 3.96 5.58
N ASP A 112 -21.47 5.01 4.75
CA ASP A 112 -22.27 6.24 4.88
C ASP A 112 -23.47 6.17 3.89
N PRO A 113 -24.74 6.22 4.34
CA PRO A 113 -25.22 6.58 5.68
C PRO A 113 -25.00 5.50 6.74
N SER A 114 -24.55 5.91 7.93
CA SER A 114 -24.31 4.99 9.06
C SER A 114 -25.58 4.42 9.68
N ALA A 115 -26.74 5.05 9.46
CA ALA A 115 -28.02 4.66 10.04
C ALA A 115 -28.41 3.17 9.84
N PRO A 116 -28.40 2.60 8.62
CA PRO A 116 -28.68 1.18 8.43
C PRO A 116 -27.65 0.26 9.10
N PHE A 117 -26.36 0.61 9.07
CA PHE A 117 -25.32 -0.16 9.74
C PHE A 117 -25.47 -0.15 11.26
N ASN A 118 -25.90 0.98 11.83
CA ASN A 118 -26.20 1.11 13.26
C ASN A 118 -27.40 0.24 13.67
N ALA A 119 -28.43 0.14 12.82
CA ALA A 119 -29.57 -0.74 13.09
C ALA A 119 -29.15 -2.21 13.16
N VAL A 120 -28.31 -2.67 12.23
CA VAL A 120 -27.73 -4.03 12.26
C VAL A 120 -26.81 -4.21 13.47
N GLY A 121 -25.97 -3.21 13.79
CA GLY A 121 -25.10 -3.24 14.96
C GLY A 121 -25.86 -3.33 16.29
N ASN A 122 -27.02 -2.68 16.41
CA ASN A 122 -27.87 -2.78 17.59
C ASN A 122 -28.50 -4.18 17.74
N ALA A 123 -28.77 -4.87 16.63
CA ALA A 123 -29.27 -6.24 16.65
C ALA A 123 -28.13 -7.28 16.88
N HIS A 124 -26.92 -6.97 16.43
CA HIS A 124 -25.76 -7.86 16.47
C HIS A 124 -24.55 -7.16 17.09
N ALA A 125 -24.35 -7.31 18.40
CA ALA A 125 -23.27 -6.65 19.15
C ALA A 125 -21.87 -6.91 18.56
N GLU A 126 -21.63 -8.09 17.96
CA GLU A 126 -20.36 -8.41 17.32
C GLU A 126 -20.06 -7.52 16.10
N VAL A 127 -21.09 -7.17 15.32
CA VAL A 127 -20.99 -6.23 14.19
C VAL A 127 -20.66 -4.84 14.71
N ALA A 128 -21.33 -4.39 15.77
CA ALA A 128 -21.06 -3.08 16.37
C ALA A 128 -19.63 -2.98 16.95
N ILE A 129 -19.18 -3.99 17.69
CA ILE A 129 -17.83 -4.01 18.29
C ILE A 129 -16.76 -4.01 17.20
N SER A 130 -16.89 -4.85 16.17
CA SER A 130 -15.91 -4.92 15.09
C SER A 130 -15.86 -3.62 14.26
N HIS A 131 -17.00 -2.98 14.01
CA HIS A 131 -17.07 -1.66 13.39
C HIS A 131 -16.38 -0.58 14.25
N ALA A 132 -16.64 -0.56 15.56
CA ALA A 132 -16.03 0.40 16.48
C ALA A 132 -14.50 0.24 16.59
N ILE A 133 -13.99 -1.00 16.58
CA ILE A 133 -12.54 -1.27 16.55
C ILE A 133 -11.93 -0.76 15.25
N MET A 134 -12.59 -0.98 14.11
CA MET A 134 -12.14 -0.48 12.82
C MET A 134 -12.07 1.05 12.81
N GLU A 135 -13.13 1.74 13.23
CA GLU A 135 -13.20 3.21 13.27
C GLU A 135 -12.13 3.81 14.19
N SER A 136 -11.96 3.23 15.39
CA SER A 136 -10.89 3.63 16.32
C SER A 136 -9.50 3.39 15.74
N GLY A 137 -9.33 2.32 14.95
CA GLY A 137 -8.09 1.99 14.26
C GLY A 137 -7.65 3.05 13.25
N ILE A 138 -8.59 3.74 12.59
CA ILE A 138 -8.31 4.85 11.67
C ILE A 138 -7.69 6.02 12.43
N LEU A 139 -8.34 6.45 13.52
CA LEU A 139 -7.87 7.56 14.35
C LEU A 139 -6.52 7.26 15.00
N LEU A 140 -6.35 6.03 15.54
CA LEU A 140 -5.10 5.61 16.15
C LEU A 140 -3.97 5.53 15.12
N THR A 141 -4.24 5.05 13.91
CA THR A 141 -3.27 5.04 12.81
C THR A 141 -2.81 6.45 12.46
N LEU A 142 -3.75 7.39 12.29
CA LEU A 142 -3.44 8.79 12.02
C LEU A 142 -2.61 9.40 13.16
N PHE A 143 -3.01 9.17 14.41
CA PHE A 143 -2.29 9.64 15.59
C PHE A 143 -0.85 9.12 15.63
N VAL A 144 -0.65 7.83 15.40
CA VAL A 144 0.69 7.21 15.42
C VAL A 144 1.56 7.72 14.26
N ILE A 145 0.99 7.95 13.07
CA ILE A 145 1.72 8.55 11.95
C ILE A 145 2.16 9.98 12.30
N VAL A 146 1.29 10.79 12.89
CA VAL A 146 1.62 12.17 13.29
C VAL A 146 2.66 12.18 14.41
N VAL A 147 2.44 11.45 15.50
CA VAL A 147 3.35 11.40 16.65
C VAL A 147 4.70 10.77 16.30
N GLY A 148 4.71 9.74 15.44
CA GLY A 148 5.95 9.10 14.99
C GLY A 148 6.69 9.91 13.92
N GLY A 149 5.97 10.56 13.00
CA GLY A 149 6.54 11.30 11.88
C GLY A 149 7.00 12.71 12.22
N LEU A 150 6.30 13.41 13.12
CA LEU A 150 6.57 14.82 13.42
C LEU A 150 7.96 15.04 14.04
N PRO A 151 8.45 14.24 15.00
CA PRO A 151 9.81 14.40 15.52
C PRO A 151 10.88 14.20 14.45
N ILE A 152 10.69 13.20 13.57
CA ILE A 152 11.60 12.89 12.46
C ILE A 152 11.66 14.07 11.50
N MET A 153 10.49 14.61 11.13
CA MET A 153 10.37 15.77 10.26
C MET A 153 11.00 17.02 10.87
N PHE A 154 10.75 17.27 12.16
CA PHE A 154 11.34 18.40 12.90
C PHE A 154 12.87 18.33 12.89
N ILE A 155 13.45 17.15 13.13
CA ILE A 155 14.91 16.97 13.12
C ILE A 155 15.47 17.19 11.71
N ALA A 156 14.83 16.63 10.67
CA ALA A 156 15.25 16.80 9.28
C ALA A 156 15.22 18.28 8.85
N VAL A 157 14.16 19.01 9.21
CA VAL A 157 14.06 20.45 8.95
C VAL A 157 15.13 21.20 9.73
N LYS A 158 15.29 20.93 11.03
CA LYS A 158 16.29 21.58 11.89
C LYS A 158 17.72 21.41 11.35
N GLN A 159 18.05 20.24 10.79
CA GLN A 159 19.36 19.99 10.17
C GLN A 159 19.59 20.78 8.89
N ALA A 160 18.53 21.13 8.15
CA ALA A 160 18.62 21.88 6.90
C ALA A 160 18.54 23.42 7.09
N VAL A 161 18.15 23.90 8.27
CA VAL A 161 18.09 25.34 8.59
C VAL A 161 19.43 26.07 8.43
N PRO A 162 20.61 25.51 8.81
CA PRO A 162 21.90 26.18 8.63
C PRO A 162 22.23 26.50 7.17
N ASP A 163 21.73 25.71 6.22
CA ASP A 163 21.87 25.94 4.77
C ASP A 163 20.85 26.95 4.20
N GLY A 164 20.03 27.55 5.09
CA GLY A 164 18.97 28.50 4.76
C GLY A 164 17.74 27.88 4.10
N LEU A 165 16.83 28.74 3.63
CA LEU A 165 15.56 28.33 3.00
C LEU A 165 15.77 27.47 1.75
N ARG A 166 16.86 27.70 1.01
CA ARG A 166 17.24 26.87 -0.15
C ARG A 166 17.65 25.46 0.26
N GLY A 167 18.29 25.28 1.43
CA GLY A 167 18.62 23.96 1.97
C GLY A 167 17.37 23.17 2.32
N VAL A 168 16.43 23.79 3.03
CA VAL A 168 15.13 23.20 3.38
C VAL A 168 14.33 22.83 2.13
N LEU A 169 14.22 23.74 1.14
CA LEU A 169 13.53 23.45 -0.12
C LEU A 169 14.21 22.33 -0.90
N LYS A 170 15.54 22.33 -0.99
CA LYS A 170 16.28 21.25 -1.66
C LYS A 170 15.96 19.89 -1.04
N LEU A 171 15.72 19.82 0.28
CA LEU A 171 15.42 18.59 0.99
C LEU A 171 14.09 17.95 0.53
N PHE A 172 13.09 18.77 0.20
CA PHE A 172 11.77 18.35 -0.29
C PHE A 172 11.65 18.35 -1.83
N LEU A 173 12.58 18.99 -2.54
CA LEU A 173 12.52 19.16 -3.99
C LEU A 173 12.67 17.81 -4.71
N LEU A 174 11.59 17.41 -5.38
CA LEU A 174 11.58 16.29 -6.33
C LEU A 174 12.39 16.67 -7.56
N GLN A 175 13.27 15.78 -8.01
CA GLN A 175 13.96 15.99 -9.28
C GLN A 175 12.93 15.92 -10.43
N PRO A 176 13.10 16.68 -11.52
CA PRO A 176 12.14 16.67 -12.64
C PRO A 176 11.93 15.27 -13.22
N LYS A 177 12.99 14.45 -13.32
CA LYS A 177 12.89 13.04 -13.73
C LYS A 177 12.00 12.21 -12.80
N GLN A 178 12.07 12.44 -11.50
CA GLN A 178 11.24 11.77 -10.51
C GLN A 178 9.79 12.27 -10.60
N ALA A 179 9.57 13.57 -10.75
CA ALA A 179 8.24 14.14 -10.92
C ALA A 179 7.52 13.58 -12.16
N PHE A 180 8.20 13.48 -13.31
CA PHE A 180 7.64 12.84 -14.50
C PHE A 180 7.34 11.35 -14.28
N SER A 181 8.20 10.62 -13.56
CA SER A 181 7.94 9.22 -13.21
C SER A 181 6.71 9.08 -12.30
N LEU A 182 6.57 9.96 -11.30
CA LEU A 182 5.41 9.96 -10.39
C LEU A 182 4.12 10.33 -11.13
N LEU A 183 4.18 11.28 -12.06
CA LEU A 183 3.04 11.64 -12.91
C LEU A 183 2.59 10.46 -13.78
N GLY A 184 3.54 9.72 -14.37
CA GLY A 184 3.23 8.51 -15.12
C GLY A 184 2.57 7.43 -14.28
N ILE A 185 3.07 7.19 -13.06
CA ILE A 185 2.46 6.25 -12.11
C ILE A 185 1.06 6.71 -11.70
N ALA A 186 0.89 8.01 -11.38
CA ALA A 186 -0.41 8.58 -11.02
C ALA A 186 -1.43 8.43 -12.16
N PHE A 187 -1.02 8.67 -13.40
CA PHE A 187 -1.86 8.49 -14.58
C PHE A 187 -2.26 7.02 -14.76
N LEU A 188 -1.33 6.09 -14.62
CA LEU A 188 -1.63 4.64 -14.69
C LEU A 188 -2.60 4.20 -13.60
N CYS A 189 -2.43 4.70 -12.37
CA CYS A 189 -3.35 4.43 -11.26
C CYS A 189 -4.75 5.01 -11.56
N ALA A 190 -4.84 6.26 -12.03
CA ALA A 190 -6.11 6.90 -12.39
C ALA A 190 -6.83 6.18 -13.53
N ALA A 191 -6.11 5.84 -14.60
CA ALA A 191 -6.65 5.12 -15.75
C ALA A 191 -7.10 3.70 -15.37
N GLY A 192 -6.31 2.99 -14.55
CA GLY A 192 -6.67 1.67 -14.02
C GLY A 192 -7.93 1.72 -13.15
N PHE A 193 -8.01 2.71 -12.26
CA PHE A 193 -9.18 2.95 -11.41
C PHE A 193 -10.43 3.29 -12.23
N LEU A 194 -10.31 4.14 -13.24
CA LEU A 194 -11.41 4.51 -14.14
C LEU A 194 -11.88 3.32 -14.98
N CYS A 195 -10.95 2.52 -15.51
CA CYS A 195 -11.25 1.29 -16.23
C CYS A 195 -12.01 0.31 -15.34
N PHE A 196 -11.56 0.14 -14.09
CA PHE A 196 -12.23 -0.68 -13.10
C PHE A 196 -13.66 -0.18 -12.79
N LEU A 197 -13.85 1.14 -12.61
CA LEU A 197 -15.18 1.74 -12.44
C LEU A 197 -16.09 1.46 -13.64
N LEU A 198 -15.59 1.61 -14.86
CA LEU A 198 -16.37 1.36 -16.08
C LEU A 198 -16.75 -0.11 -16.20
N VAL A 199 -15.81 -1.03 -15.96
CA VAL A 199 -16.07 -2.48 -16.01
C VAL A 199 -17.07 -2.90 -14.94
N THR A 200 -16.96 -2.38 -13.72
CA THR A 200 -17.93 -2.70 -12.66
C THR A 200 -19.31 -2.11 -12.98
N GLN A 201 -19.39 -0.90 -13.54
CA GLN A 201 -20.66 -0.35 -13.99
C GLN A 201 -21.29 -1.16 -15.14
N THR A 202 -20.51 -1.65 -16.11
CA THR A 202 -21.07 -2.43 -17.22
C THR A 202 -21.51 -3.82 -16.81
N LEU A 203 -20.82 -4.46 -15.86
CA LEU A 203 -21.15 -5.81 -15.41
C LEU A 203 -22.31 -5.85 -14.42
N PHE A 204 -22.46 -4.83 -13.57
CA PHE A 204 -23.38 -4.86 -12.42
C PHE A 204 -24.50 -3.81 -12.46
N SER A 205 -24.53 -2.90 -13.45
CA SER A 205 -25.67 -1.97 -13.55
C SER A 205 -26.96 -2.71 -13.90
N PRO A 206 -28.09 -2.35 -13.26
CA PRO A 206 -29.41 -2.79 -13.69
C PRO A 206 -29.72 -2.32 -15.14
N PRO A 207 -30.75 -2.91 -15.79
CA PRO A 207 -31.15 -2.62 -17.17
C PRO A 207 -31.35 -1.11 -17.47
N PRO A 208 -31.30 -0.72 -18.76
CA PRO A 208 -30.98 0.64 -19.21
C PRO A 208 -31.81 1.72 -18.52
N CYS A 209 -31.11 2.74 -18.01
CA CYS A 209 -31.75 3.87 -17.35
C CYS A 209 -32.79 4.50 -18.28
N THR A 210 -34.00 4.71 -17.77
CA THR A 210 -34.95 5.63 -18.38
C THR A 210 -34.38 7.05 -18.29
N SER A 211 -34.60 7.85 -19.35
CA SER A 211 -33.75 8.99 -19.75
C SER A 211 -33.68 10.20 -18.79
N THR A 212 -34.21 10.09 -17.58
CA THR A 212 -34.38 11.23 -16.68
C THR A 212 -33.25 11.43 -15.68
N ASN A 213 -32.43 10.41 -15.37
CA ASN A 213 -31.36 10.53 -14.36
C ASN A 213 -29.99 10.04 -14.85
N GLY A 214 -29.27 10.89 -15.60
CA GLY A 214 -27.80 10.88 -15.62
C GLY A 214 -27.10 9.63 -16.18
N CYS A 215 -27.71 8.89 -17.11
CA CYS A 215 -27.08 7.70 -17.68
C CYS A 215 -25.86 8.11 -18.54
N VAL A 216 -24.66 7.69 -18.13
CA VAL A 216 -23.37 8.01 -18.77
C VAL A 216 -23.37 7.63 -20.26
N PHE A 217 -24.04 6.54 -20.63
CA PHE A 217 -24.13 6.04 -22.00
C PHE A 217 -25.16 6.76 -22.89
N ALA A 218 -26.04 7.59 -22.32
CA ALA A 218 -26.99 8.39 -23.09
C ALA A 218 -26.42 9.75 -23.52
N GLN A 219 -25.21 10.10 -23.05
CA GLN A 219 -24.53 11.33 -23.45
C GLN A 219 -23.97 11.22 -24.86
N SER A 220 -23.87 12.34 -25.57
CA SER A 220 -23.16 12.37 -26.86
C SER A 220 -21.71 11.88 -26.66
N PRO A 221 -21.12 11.15 -27.63
CA PRO A 221 -19.79 10.54 -27.45
C PRO A 221 -18.71 11.57 -27.14
N LEU A 222 -18.85 12.80 -27.64
CA LEU A 222 -17.97 13.92 -27.33
C LEU A 222 -18.06 14.34 -25.85
N MET A 223 -19.28 14.47 -25.30
CA MET A 223 -19.48 14.84 -23.89
C MET A 223 -18.98 13.74 -22.95
N LEU A 224 -19.18 12.47 -23.33
CA LEU A 224 -18.64 11.33 -22.59
C LEU A 224 -17.11 11.32 -22.59
N ALA A 225 -16.48 11.53 -23.76
CA ALA A 225 -15.02 11.59 -23.84
C ALA A 225 -14.45 12.75 -23.00
N LEU A 226 -15.10 13.92 -23.04
CA LEU A 226 -14.68 15.08 -22.27
C LEU A 226 -14.84 14.90 -20.76
N SER A 227 -15.94 14.27 -20.32
CA SER A 227 -16.18 13.96 -18.90
C SER A 227 -15.19 12.92 -18.38
N LEU A 228 -14.93 11.84 -19.14
CA LEU A 228 -13.92 10.84 -18.79
C LEU A 228 -12.51 11.44 -18.74
N ALA A 229 -12.16 12.31 -19.70
CA ALA A 229 -10.87 13.01 -19.70
C ALA A 229 -10.74 13.93 -18.48
N MET A 230 -11.79 14.68 -18.12
CA MET A 230 -11.81 15.55 -16.94
C MET A 230 -11.67 14.74 -15.64
N ILE A 231 -12.42 13.65 -15.48
CA ILE A 231 -12.34 12.75 -14.31
C ILE A 231 -10.94 12.13 -14.21
N CYS A 232 -10.40 11.63 -15.34
CA CYS A 232 -9.06 11.05 -15.38
C CYS A 232 -7.99 12.09 -15.01
N GLY A 233 -8.09 13.31 -15.51
CA GLY A 233 -7.19 14.42 -15.18
C GLY A 233 -7.25 14.79 -13.69
N LEU A 234 -8.47 14.89 -13.12
CA LEU A 234 -8.67 15.17 -11.70
C LEU A 234 -8.08 14.07 -10.81
N LEU A 235 -8.39 12.80 -11.10
CA LEU A 235 -7.84 11.65 -10.37
C LEU A 235 -6.31 11.58 -10.49
N THR A 236 -5.76 11.82 -11.68
CA THR A 236 -4.31 11.85 -11.90
C THR A 236 -3.66 12.95 -11.06
N SER A 237 -4.27 14.14 -11.00
CA SER A 237 -3.80 15.25 -10.16
C SER A 237 -3.81 14.88 -8.67
N ILE A 238 -4.91 14.31 -8.18
CA ILE A 238 -5.04 13.87 -6.77
C ILE A 238 -3.98 12.82 -6.44
N PHE A 239 -3.85 11.76 -7.25
CA PHE A 239 -2.83 10.73 -7.03
C PHE A 239 -1.42 11.30 -7.12
N PHE A 240 -1.15 12.21 -8.07
CA PHE A 240 0.15 12.86 -8.19
C PHE A 240 0.50 13.66 -6.94
N VAL A 241 -0.43 14.46 -6.41
CA VAL A 241 -0.20 15.25 -5.18
C VAL A 241 0.09 14.33 -4.00
N ILE A 242 -0.71 13.27 -3.82
CA ILE A 242 -0.48 12.29 -2.74
C ILE A 242 0.91 11.65 -2.88
N LEU A 243 1.23 11.09 -4.05
CA LEU A 243 2.51 10.45 -4.32
C LEU A 243 3.70 11.41 -4.19
N ALA A 244 3.54 12.66 -4.63
CA ALA A 244 4.58 13.69 -4.54
C ALA A 244 4.87 14.06 -3.08
N ILE A 245 3.84 14.29 -2.26
CA ILE A 245 4.00 14.56 -0.83
C ILE A 245 4.69 13.37 -0.15
N MET A 246 4.22 12.14 -0.42
CA MET A 246 4.80 10.94 0.20
C MET A 246 6.25 10.68 -0.20
N THR A 247 6.57 10.88 -1.48
CA THR A 247 7.94 10.74 -1.99
C THR A 247 8.84 11.85 -1.44
N SER A 248 8.34 13.08 -1.36
CA SER A 248 9.07 14.21 -0.79
C SER A 248 9.41 13.99 0.68
N LEU A 249 8.44 13.52 1.50
CA LEU A 249 8.67 13.12 2.89
C LEU A 249 9.66 11.95 2.99
N SER A 250 9.56 10.97 2.10
CA SER A 250 10.50 9.83 2.09
C SER A 250 11.93 10.26 1.74
N LEU A 251 12.08 11.16 0.76
CA LEU A 251 13.37 11.75 0.37
C LEU A 251 13.97 12.59 1.51
N ALA A 252 13.13 13.33 2.23
CA ALA A 252 13.56 14.08 3.41
C ALA A 252 14.22 13.16 4.45
N VAL A 253 13.55 12.05 4.78
CA VAL A 253 14.07 11.03 5.71
C VAL A 253 15.32 10.33 5.17
N LEU A 254 15.39 10.06 3.86
CA LEU A 254 16.57 9.44 3.25
C LEU A 254 17.80 10.34 3.31
N ARG A 255 17.63 11.66 3.14
CA ARG A 255 18.73 12.63 3.10
C ARG A 255 19.21 13.07 4.48
N SER A 256 18.34 13.05 5.49
CA SER A 256 18.73 13.41 6.86
C SER A 256 19.61 12.36 7.54
N GLU A 257 20.58 12.81 8.32
CA GLU A 257 21.44 11.94 9.12
C GLU A 257 20.85 11.79 10.54
N PHE A 258 20.27 10.62 10.81
CA PHE A 258 19.72 10.33 12.13
C PHE A 258 20.75 9.69 13.06
N LYS A 259 20.82 10.21 14.29
CA LYS A 259 21.51 9.53 15.38
C LYS A 259 20.82 8.19 15.66
N ARG A 260 21.62 7.18 16.01
CA ARG A 260 21.14 5.81 16.25
C ARG A 260 20.08 5.71 17.35
N SER A 261 20.16 6.55 18.39
CA SER A 261 19.16 6.61 19.46
C SER A 261 17.78 7.02 18.95
N MET A 262 17.70 7.94 17.98
CA MET A 262 16.45 8.39 17.38
C MET A 262 15.80 7.28 16.54
N LEU A 263 16.61 6.49 15.82
CA LEU A 263 16.09 5.33 15.07
C LEU A 263 15.50 4.27 16.01
N ARG A 264 16.07 4.06 17.20
CA ARG A 264 15.50 3.16 18.21
C ARG A 264 14.18 3.68 18.76
N PHE A 265 14.09 5.00 19.00
CA PHE A 265 12.83 5.62 19.42
C PHE A 265 11.74 5.46 18.36
N ALA A 266 12.07 5.61 17.06
CA ALA A 266 11.12 5.44 15.96
C ALA A 266 10.56 4.01 15.82
N LEU A 267 11.22 2.98 16.36
CA LEU A 267 10.70 1.60 16.34
C LEU A 267 9.45 1.43 17.21
N ILE A 268 9.29 2.23 18.28
CA ILE A 268 8.14 2.16 19.18
C ILE A 268 6.84 2.57 18.46
N PRO A 269 6.70 3.78 17.87
CA PRO A 269 5.50 4.15 17.13
C PRO A 269 5.27 3.23 15.93
N ILE A 270 6.30 2.69 15.31
CA ILE A 270 6.15 1.71 14.22
C ILE A 270 5.54 0.40 14.70
N GLY A 271 5.99 -0.12 15.83
CA GLY A 271 5.39 -1.31 16.43
C GLY A 271 3.91 -1.08 16.73
N LEU A 272 3.56 0.08 17.31
CA LEU A 272 2.17 0.47 17.56
C LEU A 272 1.36 0.60 16.26
N LEU A 273 1.95 1.17 15.21
CA LEU A 273 1.30 1.32 13.91
C LEU A 273 0.99 -0.04 13.28
N VAL A 274 1.96 -0.96 13.28
CA VAL A 274 1.78 -2.33 12.76
C VAL A 274 0.68 -3.05 13.52
N LEU A 275 0.68 -2.96 14.86
CA LEU A 275 -0.37 -3.56 15.68
C LEU A 275 -1.74 -2.97 15.35
N THR A 276 -1.84 -1.65 15.21
CA THR A 276 -3.11 -0.97 14.90
C THR A 276 -3.64 -1.38 13.52
N ILE A 277 -2.78 -1.40 12.50
CA ILE A 277 -3.15 -1.79 11.14
C ILE A 277 -3.61 -3.25 11.10
N THR A 278 -2.89 -4.17 11.76
CA THR A 278 -3.26 -5.59 11.76
C THR A 278 -4.56 -5.84 12.52
N THR A 279 -4.74 -5.24 13.71
CA THR A 279 -5.97 -5.40 14.50
C THR A 279 -7.16 -4.79 13.78
N SER A 280 -7.01 -3.61 13.19
CA SER A 280 -8.10 -2.97 12.44
C SER A 280 -8.46 -3.75 11.17
N THR A 281 -7.47 -4.30 10.46
CA THR A 281 -7.73 -5.13 9.27
C THR A 281 -8.46 -6.41 9.64
N ALA A 282 -8.08 -7.06 10.74
CA ALA A 282 -8.77 -8.24 11.24
C ALA A 282 -10.21 -7.91 11.69
N ALA A 283 -10.41 -6.80 12.39
CA ALA A 283 -11.72 -6.32 12.79
C ALA A 283 -12.62 -6.04 11.56
N THR A 284 -12.08 -5.39 10.53
CA THR A 284 -12.79 -5.17 9.26
C THR A 284 -13.18 -6.49 8.58
N ALA A 285 -12.28 -7.48 8.54
CA ALA A 285 -12.59 -8.79 7.96
C ALA A 285 -13.72 -9.50 8.72
N ILE A 286 -13.66 -9.48 10.06
CA ILE A 286 -14.70 -10.05 10.94
C ILE A 286 -16.03 -9.31 10.75
N TRP A 287 -16.00 -7.97 10.72
CA TRP A 287 -17.16 -7.13 10.50
C TRP A 287 -17.87 -7.48 9.18
N LEU A 288 -17.11 -7.56 8.09
CA LEU A 288 -17.65 -7.94 6.78
C LEU A 288 -18.23 -9.35 6.78
N LEU A 289 -17.51 -10.32 7.36
CA LEU A 289 -17.97 -11.70 7.44
C LEU A 289 -19.28 -11.81 8.24
N ARG A 290 -19.37 -11.12 9.39
CA ARG A 290 -20.57 -11.10 10.22
C ARG A 290 -21.73 -10.42 9.54
N LEU A 291 -21.52 -9.29 8.85
CA LEU A 291 -22.58 -8.66 8.04
C LEU A 291 -23.15 -9.62 6.99
N TRP A 292 -22.30 -10.41 6.33
CA TRP A 292 -22.74 -11.40 5.35
C TRP A 292 -23.53 -12.56 5.96
N LEU A 293 -23.15 -13.01 7.16
CA LEU A 293 -23.80 -14.14 7.83
C LEU A 293 -25.10 -13.73 8.53
N ASP A 294 -25.09 -12.60 9.24
CA ASP A 294 -26.17 -12.19 10.14
C ASP A 294 -27.23 -11.34 9.41
N ALA A 295 -26.84 -10.61 8.37
CA ALA A 295 -27.74 -9.75 7.60
C ALA A 295 -27.50 -9.83 6.07
N PRO A 296 -27.58 -11.03 5.44
CA PRO A 296 -27.33 -11.21 4.01
C PRO A 296 -28.26 -10.35 3.13
N GLN A 297 -29.51 -10.16 3.55
CA GLN A 297 -30.47 -9.30 2.87
C GLN A 297 -30.03 -7.83 2.86
N PHE A 298 -29.36 -7.36 3.91
CA PHE A 298 -28.83 -6.01 3.97
C PHE A 298 -27.65 -5.85 3.02
N VAL A 299 -26.73 -6.81 3.01
CA VAL A 299 -25.58 -6.82 2.10
C VAL A 299 -26.01 -6.81 0.63
N ALA A 300 -27.04 -7.59 0.27
CA ALA A 300 -27.58 -7.63 -1.08
C ALA A 300 -28.40 -6.39 -1.47
N SER A 301 -28.87 -5.60 -0.48
CA SER A 301 -29.68 -4.40 -0.72
C SER A 301 -28.86 -3.23 -1.24
N SER A 302 -29.50 -2.30 -1.97
CA SER A 302 -28.89 -1.04 -2.39
C SER A 302 -28.56 -0.09 -1.23
N SER A 303 -29.15 -0.33 -0.06
CA SER A 303 -28.86 0.40 1.19
C SER A 303 -27.65 -0.14 1.96
N GLY A 304 -27.20 -1.36 1.64
CA GLY A 304 -25.95 -1.92 2.14
C GLY A 304 -24.84 -1.74 1.12
N PHE A 305 -24.21 -2.84 0.69
CA PHE A 305 -23.18 -2.80 -0.34
C PHE A 305 -23.79 -2.85 -1.76
N GLY A 306 -24.91 -3.55 -1.95
CA GLY A 306 -25.46 -3.80 -3.28
C GLY A 306 -24.50 -4.59 -4.18
N ASN A 307 -25.02 -5.07 -5.32
CA ASN A 307 -24.24 -5.97 -6.19
C ASN A 307 -22.96 -5.35 -6.77
N GLY A 308 -22.94 -4.02 -6.97
CA GLY A 308 -21.77 -3.32 -7.52
C GLY A 308 -20.66 -3.03 -6.50
N GLN A 309 -20.97 -2.84 -5.21
CA GLN A 309 -19.94 -2.42 -4.23
C GLN A 309 -19.25 -3.59 -3.54
N ILE A 310 -19.72 -4.83 -3.71
CA ILE A 310 -19.03 -6.01 -3.13
C ILE A 310 -17.59 -6.10 -3.64
N ILE A 311 -17.36 -5.86 -4.94
CA ILE A 311 -15.99 -5.88 -5.51
C ILE A 311 -15.13 -4.75 -4.91
N TRP A 312 -15.73 -3.59 -4.65
CA TRP A 312 -15.05 -2.47 -3.98
C TRP A 312 -14.63 -2.83 -2.57
N VAL A 313 -15.55 -3.38 -1.77
CA VAL A 313 -15.30 -3.83 -0.41
C VAL A 313 -14.20 -4.90 -0.37
N ILE A 314 -14.24 -5.88 -1.28
CA ILE A 314 -13.19 -6.90 -1.39
C ILE A 314 -11.83 -6.27 -1.74
N SER A 315 -11.81 -5.34 -2.69
CA SER A 315 -10.57 -4.66 -3.12
C SER A 315 -9.98 -3.81 -1.99
N ILE A 316 -10.83 -3.13 -1.21
CA ILE A 316 -10.45 -2.38 -0.01
C ILE A 316 -9.86 -3.33 1.04
N LEU A 317 -10.53 -4.45 1.32
CA LEU A 317 -10.06 -5.44 2.30
C LEU A 317 -8.69 -6.03 1.89
N ILE A 318 -8.52 -6.36 0.61
CA ILE A 318 -7.23 -6.82 0.06
C ILE A 318 -6.15 -5.75 0.26
N THR A 319 -6.48 -4.48 0.00
CA THR A 319 -5.55 -3.36 0.17
C THR A 319 -5.14 -3.18 1.63
N MET A 320 -6.09 -3.26 2.56
CA MET A 320 -5.82 -3.24 4.01
C MET A 320 -4.94 -4.41 4.44
N ALA A 321 -5.24 -5.63 3.97
CA ALA A 321 -4.45 -6.83 4.24
C ALA A 321 -3.02 -6.75 3.69
N LEU A 322 -2.85 -6.28 2.45
CA LEU A 322 -1.52 -6.06 1.87
C LEU A 322 -0.73 -5.03 2.67
N SER A 323 -1.37 -3.96 3.11
CA SER A 323 -0.74 -2.98 3.99
C SER A 323 -0.31 -3.61 5.32
N ALA A 324 -1.17 -4.38 5.97
CA ALA A 324 -0.83 -5.09 7.21
C ALA A 324 0.38 -6.03 7.04
N VAL A 325 0.45 -6.77 5.93
CA VAL A 325 1.57 -7.67 5.63
C VAL A 325 2.86 -6.89 5.36
N VAL A 326 2.81 -5.83 4.55
CA VAL A 326 3.99 -5.01 4.21
C VAL A 326 4.55 -4.31 5.45
N SER A 327 3.70 -3.72 6.29
CA SER A 327 4.12 -3.08 7.54
C SER A 327 4.72 -4.10 8.52
N ALA A 328 4.10 -5.27 8.70
CA ALA A 328 4.62 -6.32 9.57
C ALA A 328 5.98 -6.85 9.08
N ALA A 329 6.12 -7.11 7.78
CA ALA A 329 7.38 -7.55 7.17
C ALA A 329 8.48 -6.48 7.35
N ALA A 330 8.19 -5.23 6.99
CA ALA A 330 9.12 -4.11 7.12
C ALA A 330 9.58 -3.92 8.59
N PHE A 331 8.66 -3.98 9.54
CA PHE A 331 8.98 -3.88 10.97
C PHE A 331 9.86 -5.03 11.45
N SER A 332 9.54 -6.28 11.06
CA SER A 332 10.34 -7.45 11.44
C SER A 332 11.80 -7.34 10.97
N ASN A 333 12.00 -6.79 9.76
CA ASN A 333 13.31 -6.53 9.20
C ASN A 333 14.03 -5.39 9.92
N GLY A 334 13.30 -4.33 10.29
CA GLY A 334 13.82 -3.26 11.14
C GLY A 334 14.33 -3.78 12.49
N LEU A 335 13.59 -4.69 13.14
CA LEU A 335 14.02 -5.32 14.40
C LEU A 335 15.26 -6.20 14.23
N ARG A 336 15.31 -7.03 13.18
CA ARG A 336 16.49 -7.87 12.87
C ARG A 336 17.73 -7.02 12.60
N ALA A 337 17.58 -5.94 11.84
CA ALA A 337 18.67 -5.01 11.58
C ALA A 337 19.15 -4.32 12.87
N SER A 338 18.24 -3.89 13.74
CA SER A 338 18.57 -3.28 15.04
C SER A 338 19.41 -4.21 15.93
N ARG A 339 19.07 -5.51 15.97
CA ARG A 339 19.79 -6.52 16.77
C ARG A 339 21.22 -6.78 16.29
N ARG A 340 21.49 -6.77 14.97
CA ARG A 340 22.84 -7.07 14.44
C ARG A 340 23.89 -6.02 14.79
N VAL A 341 23.46 -4.82 15.15
CA VAL A 341 24.37 -3.70 15.45
C VAL A 341 24.52 -3.52 16.98
N ALA A 342 23.71 -4.21 17.79
CA ALA A 342 23.77 -4.17 19.25
C ALA A 342 24.78 -5.19 19.75
#